data_AF-A0A812Q5F0-F1
#
_entry.id   AF-A0A812Q5F0-F1
#
_cell.length_a   1.000
_cell.length_b   1.000
_cell.length_c   1.000
_cell.angle_alpha   90.00
_cell.angle_beta   90.00
_cell.angle_gamma   90.00
#
_symmetry.space_group_name_H-M   'P 1'
#
loop_
_entity.id
_entity.type
_entity.pdbx_description
1 polymer ?
#
loop_
_entity_poly.entity_id
_entity_poly.type
_entity_poly.pdbx_seq_one_letter_code
_entity_poly.pdbx_strand_id
1 'polypeptide(L)'
;MADSGGYSSAVEDQLKDVRQIQATQRAFAAIRGDGSVVTWGHADFGGDSSAVQGQLQDVQQIRGTHVAFAAILGDGSVVVWGRDGYGVIESTVQEKLRDVREIQATEGSFAAMLGDGSVVTWGPADSTSPLGIIFHFVYTKPKRIFFPLNPKP
;
A
#
# COMPACT_ATOMS: atom_id res chain seq x y z
N MET A 1 -22.78 -12.96 12.21
CA MET A 1 -22.70 -13.66 10.90
C MET A 1 -23.26 -12.68 9.89
N ALA A 2 -22.56 -12.15 8.89
CA ALA A 2 -21.32 -12.55 8.24
C ALA A 2 -20.64 -11.30 7.64
N ASP A 3 -19.56 -10.82 8.26
CA ASP A 3 -18.75 -9.70 7.73
C ASP A 3 -17.32 -10.18 7.40
N SER A 4 -17.21 -11.42 6.97
CA SER A 4 -16.02 -11.86 6.24
C SER A 4 -16.09 -11.17 4.88
N GLY A 5 -15.43 -10.02 4.73
CA GLY A 5 -15.53 -9.11 3.57
C GLY A 5 -15.06 -9.66 2.22
N GLY A 6 -15.24 -10.95 1.96
CA GLY A 6 -14.76 -11.66 0.78
C GLY A 6 -15.77 -11.84 -0.35
N TYR A 7 -17.06 -11.53 -0.17
CA TYR A 7 -18.01 -11.65 -1.28
C TYR A 7 -17.91 -10.44 -2.21
N SER A 8 -17.36 -10.65 -3.39
CA SER A 8 -17.24 -9.64 -4.44
C SER A 8 -18.52 -9.43 -5.24
N SER A 9 -19.64 -10.07 -4.89
CA SER A 9 -20.90 -10.00 -5.65
C SER A 9 -21.43 -8.57 -5.81
N ALA A 10 -21.19 -7.70 -4.82
CA ALA A 10 -21.56 -6.28 -4.91
C ALA A 10 -20.76 -5.49 -5.95
N VAL A 11 -19.58 -5.98 -6.34
CA VAL A 11 -18.64 -5.30 -7.24
C VAL A 11 -18.25 -6.14 -8.45
N GLU A 12 -18.92 -7.27 -8.69
CA GLU A 12 -18.57 -8.25 -9.72
C GLU A 12 -18.49 -7.62 -11.11
N ASP A 13 -19.46 -6.78 -11.45
CA ASP A 13 -19.49 -6.06 -12.73
C ASP A 13 -18.32 -5.09 -12.93
N GLN A 14 -17.70 -4.65 -11.84
CA GLN A 14 -16.59 -3.71 -11.83
C GLN A 14 -15.22 -4.42 -11.86
N LEU A 15 -15.16 -5.72 -11.55
CA LEU A 15 -13.93 -6.51 -11.51
C LEU A 15 -13.56 -7.10 -12.87
N LYS A 16 -13.56 -6.24 -13.90
CA LYS A 16 -13.13 -6.58 -15.27
C LYS A 16 -11.74 -5.99 -15.52
N ASP A 17 -10.92 -6.72 -16.26
CA ASP A 17 -9.55 -6.33 -16.60
C ASP A 17 -8.66 -5.98 -15.39
N VAL A 18 -8.84 -6.69 -14.28
CA VAL A 18 -8.06 -6.48 -13.05
C VAL A 18 -6.61 -6.86 -13.26
N ARG A 19 -5.68 -5.97 -12.90
CA ARG A 19 -4.23 -6.19 -13.01
C ARG A 19 -3.57 -6.52 -11.68
N GLN A 20 -4.10 -6.03 -10.57
CA GLN A 20 -3.59 -6.32 -9.24
C GLN A 20 -4.74 -6.41 -8.24
N ILE A 21 -4.65 -7.35 -7.30
CA ILE A 21 -5.52 -7.44 -6.12
C ILE A 21 -4.64 -7.44 -4.88
N GLN A 22 -5.12 -6.78 -3.82
CA GLN A 22 -4.55 -6.81 -2.48
C GLN A 22 -5.65 -7.03 -1.46
N ALA A 23 -5.27 -7.59 -0.31
CA ALA A 23 -6.18 -7.88 0.78
C ALA A 23 -5.63 -7.32 2.09
N THR A 24 -6.53 -6.85 2.94
CA THR A 24 -6.32 -6.66 4.37
C THR A 24 -6.98 -7.83 5.12
N GLN A 25 -7.10 -7.76 6.44
CA GLN A 25 -7.71 -8.85 7.22
C GLN A 25 -9.17 -9.11 6.83
N ARG A 26 -9.91 -8.07 6.42
CA ARG A 26 -11.37 -8.17 6.12
C ARG A 26 -11.83 -7.35 4.93
N ALA A 27 -10.92 -6.83 4.10
CA ALA A 27 -11.26 -6.08 2.90
C ALA A 27 -10.28 -6.37 1.76
N PHE A 28 -10.67 -5.96 0.56
CA PHE A 28 -9.90 -6.14 -0.66
C PHE A 28 -9.90 -4.85 -1.47
N ALA A 29 -8.84 -4.69 -2.25
CA ALA A 29 -8.70 -3.62 -3.23
C ALA A 29 -8.17 -4.20 -4.53
N ALA A 30 -8.75 -3.78 -5.66
CA ALA A 30 -8.35 -4.20 -7.00
C ALA A 30 -8.02 -2.99 -7.87
N ILE A 31 -6.92 -3.07 -8.61
CA ILE A 31 -6.56 -2.13 -9.68
C ILE A 31 -7.10 -2.67 -10.99
N ARG A 32 -7.91 -1.88 -11.69
CA ARG A 32 -8.45 -2.21 -13.01
C ARG A 32 -7.51 -1.83 -14.15
N GLY A 33 -7.84 -2.28 -15.35
CA GLY A 33 -7.08 -2.02 -16.58
C GLY A 33 -7.02 -0.54 -16.98
N ASP A 34 -7.93 0.28 -16.48
CA ASP A 34 -7.93 1.73 -16.68
C ASP A 34 -7.14 2.50 -15.60
N GLY A 35 -6.52 1.78 -14.64
CA GLY A 35 -5.80 2.38 -13.52
C GLY A 35 -6.68 2.85 -12.37
N SER A 36 -8.00 2.65 -12.42
CA SER A 36 -8.88 2.97 -11.29
C SER A 36 -8.95 1.82 -10.26
N VAL A 37 -9.44 2.13 -9.07
CA VAL A 37 -9.49 1.19 -7.93
C VAL A 37 -10.92 0.89 -7.52
N VAL A 38 -11.16 -0.39 -7.25
CA VAL A 38 -12.39 -0.90 -6.63
C VAL A 38 -12.04 -1.52 -5.29
N THR A 39 -12.75 -1.13 -4.24
CA THR A 39 -12.61 -1.70 -2.89
C THR A 39 -13.90 -2.38 -2.46
N TRP A 40 -13.77 -3.41 -1.64
CA TRP A 40 -14.92 -4.10 -1.04
C TRP A 40 -14.55 -4.78 0.27
N GLY A 41 -15.56 -5.15 1.05
CA GLY A 41 -15.41 -5.77 2.36
C GLY A 41 -15.67 -4.79 3.50
N HIS A 42 -15.06 -5.03 4.66
CA HIS A 42 -15.36 -4.25 5.87
C HIS A 42 -14.75 -2.84 5.80
N ALA A 43 -15.57 -1.80 6.02
CA ALA A 43 -15.16 -0.40 5.94
C ALA A 43 -13.94 -0.08 6.83
N ASP A 44 -13.99 -0.47 8.11
CA ASP A 44 -12.87 -0.28 9.07
C ASP A 44 -11.56 -0.99 8.69
N PHE A 45 -11.55 -1.83 7.66
CA PHE A 45 -10.37 -2.54 7.16
C PHE A 45 -9.95 -2.04 5.77
N GLY A 46 -10.50 -0.90 5.32
CA GLY A 46 -10.21 -0.31 4.01
C GLY A 46 -11.15 -0.77 2.89
N GLY A 47 -12.28 -1.40 3.23
CA GLY A 47 -13.31 -1.79 2.26
C GLY A 47 -14.15 -0.62 1.74
N ASP A 48 -14.02 0.56 2.35
CA ASP A 48 -14.59 1.81 1.88
C ASP A 48 -13.47 2.80 1.52
N SER A 49 -13.32 3.09 0.22
CA SER A 49 -12.39 4.10 -0.31
C SER A 49 -13.10 5.39 -0.76
N SER A 50 -14.39 5.57 -0.46
CA SER A 50 -15.21 6.68 -1.00
C SER A 50 -14.60 8.06 -0.72
N ALA A 51 -14.00 8.26 0.46
CA ALA A 51 -13.34 9.51 0.86
C ALA A 51 -12.13 9.89 -0.02
N VAL A 52 -11.46 8.90 -0.61
CA VAL A 52 -10.25 9.09 -1.44
C VAL A 52 -10.46 8.68 -2.90
N GLN A 53 -11.66 8.25 -3.27
CA GLN A 53 -11.94 7.69 -4.61
C GLN A 53 -11.57 8.63 -5.76
N GLY A 54 -11.73 9.95 -5.56
CA GLY A 54 -11.34 10.96 -6.54
C GLY A 54 -9.82 11.05 -6.77
N GLN A 55 -9.01 10.56 -5.84
CA GLN A 55 -7.54 10.53 -5.93
C GLN A 55 -7.03 9.21 -6.52
N LEU A 56 -7.80 8.12 -6.45
CA LEU A 56 -7.42 6.78 -6.91
C LEU A 56 -7.58 6.62 -8.43
N GLN A 57 -6.86 7.46 -9.17
CA GLN A 57 -6.79 7.47 -10.64
C GLN A 57 -5.36 7.17 -11.08
N ASP A 58 -5.20 6.42 -12.17
CA ASP A 58 -3.89 6.00 -12.68
C ASP A 58 -3.03 5.28 -11.62
N VAL A 59 -3.65 4.41 -10.82
CA VAL A 59 -2.99 3.64 -9.77
C VAL A 59 -2.11 2.56 -10.37
N GLN A 60 -0.84 2.57 -10.00
CA GLN A 60 0.18 1.64 -10.49
C GLN A 60 0.36 0.45 -9.54
N GLN A 61 0.20 0.68 -8.24
CA GLN A 61 0.43 -0.35 -7.22
C GLN A 61 -0.41 -0.10 -5.97
N ILE A 62 -0.92 -1.18 -5.37
CA ILE A 62 -1.52 -1.15 -4.03
C ILE A 62 -0.73 -2.07 -3.09
N ARG A 63 -0.69 -1.73 -1.80
CA ARG A 63 -0.24 -2.57 -0.70
C ARG A 63 -1.20 -2.48 0.48
N GLY A 64 -1.45 -3.59 1.15
CA GLY A 64 -2.29 -3.64 2.35
C GLY A 64 -1.50 -3.97 3.61
N THR A 65 -1.88 -3.38 4.74
CA THR A 65 -1.56 -3.83 6.10
C THR A 65 -2.71 -4.71 6.63
N HIS A 66 -2.80 -4.95 7.94
CA HIS A 66 -3.98 -5.64 8.49
C HIS A 66 -5.29 -4.84 8.32
N VAL A 67 -5.24 -3.51 8.28
CA VAL A 67 -6.44 -2.64 8.37
C VAL A 67 -6.45 -1.44 7.41
N ALA A 68 -5.39 -1.23 6.62
CA ALA A 68 -5.26 -0.09 5.72
C ALA A 68 -4.59 -0.47 4.41
N PHE A 69 -4.77 0.36 3.39
CA PHE A 69 -4.15 0.23 2.07
C PHE A 69 -3.41 1.51 1.70
N ALA A 70 -2.29 1.36 1.00
CA ALA A 70 -1.55 2.44 0.36
C ALA A 70 -1.44 2.19 -1.15
N ALA A 71 -1.73 3.21 -1.95
CA ALA A 71 -1.65 3.20 -3.40
C ALA A 71 -0.57 4.15 -3.90
N ILE A 72 0.20 3.71 -4.90
CA ILE A 72 1.12 4.54 -5.70
C ILE A 72 0.39 4.95 -6.98
N LEU A 73 0.29 6.25 -7.24
CA LEU A 73 -0.28 6.80 -8.47
C LEU A 73 0.78 6.92 -9.57
N GLY A 74 0.34 7.12 -10.82
CA GLY A 74 1.23 7.26 -11.99
C GLY A 74 2.14 8.49 -11.94
N ASP A 75 1.79 9.51 -11.15
CA ASP A 75 2.63 10.67 -10.88
C ASP A 75 3.66 10.43 -9.75
N GLY A 76 3.68 9.23 -9.17
CA GLY A 76 4.56 8.83 -8.06
C GLY A 76 4.11 9.34 -6.69
N SER A 77 2.92 9.92 -6.56
CA SER A 77 2.32 10.26 -5.27
C SER A 77 1.68 9.05 -4.59
N VAL A 78 1.42 9.18 -3.29
CA VAL A 78 0.85 8.11 -2.46
C VAL A 78 -0.48 8.54 -1.85
N VAL A 79 -1.47 7.66 -1.93
CA VAL A 79 -2.79 7.79 -1.31
C VAL A 79 -3.00 6.63 -0.34
N VAL A 80 -3.49 6.91 0.87
CA VAL A 80 -3.72 5.90 1.91
C VAL A 80 -5.15 5.99 2.42
N TRP A 81 -5.74 4.84 2.72
CA TRP A 81 -7.09 4.73 3.31
C TRP A 81 -7.21 3.47 4.18
N GLY A 82 -8.21 3.42 5.05
CA GLY A 82 -8.40 2.36 6.03
C GLY A 82 -8.88 2.89 7.37
N ARG A 83 -8.67 2.11 8.43
CA ARG A 83 -9.05 2.49 9.80
C ARG A 83 -8.44 3.83 10.22
N ASP A 84 -9.24 4.67 10.86
CA ASP A 84 -8.77 5.91 11.50
C ASP A 84 -7.50 5.68 12.35
N GLY A 85 -6.45 6.46 12.06
CA GLY A 85 -5.15 6.37 12.74
C GLY A 85 -4.14 5.37 12.16
N TYR A 86 -4.57 4.46 11.27
CA TYR A 86 -3.67 3.54 10.55
C TYR A 86 -3.42 4.04 9.14
N GLY A 87 -2.18 4.39 8.83
CA GLY A 87 -1.81 4.90 7.51
C GLY A 87 -2.16 6.38 7.30
N VAL A 88 -2.59 7.12 8.33
CA VAL A 88 -2.63 8.58 8.26
C VAL A 88 -1.22 9.08 7.98
N ILE A 89 -1.07 9.71 6.82
CA ILE A 89 0.18 10.36 6.47
C ILE A 89 0.12 11.77 7.04
N GLU A 90 0.94 12.01 8.07
CA GLU A 90 1.21 13.38 8.53
C GLU A 90 1.65 14.24 7.35
N SER A 91 1.21 15.50 7.28
CA SER A 91 1.49 16.39 6.13
C SER A 91 2.99 16.45 5.78
N THR A 92 3.84 16.43 6.81
CA THR A 92 5.31 16.41 6.66
C THR A 92 5.86 15.15 6.01
N VAL A 93 5.19 14.01 6.17
CA VAL A 93 5.51 12.75 5.49
C VAL A 93 4.95 12.78 4.07
N GLN A 94 3.74 13.31 3.86
CA GLN A 94 3.12 13.42 2.54
C GLN A 94 3.99 14.25 1.59
N GLU A 95 4.58 15.33 2.09
CA GLU A 95 5.49 16.19 1.30
C GLU A 95 6.74 15.44 0.79
N LYS A 96 7.17 14.39 1.50
CA LYS A 96 8.34 13.57 1.17
C LYS A 96 8.02 12.41 0.23
N LEU A 97 6.77 11.97 0.17
CA LEU A 97 6.32 10.86 -0.67
C LEU A 97 6.10 11.34 -2.12
N ARG A 98 7.19 11.73 -2.77
CA ARG A 98 7.24 12.13 -4.18
C ARG A 98 8.12 11.15 -4.95
N ASP A 99 7.72 10.82 -6.18
CA ASP A 99 8.43 9.84 -7.02
C ASP A 99 8.61 8.48 -6.31
N VAL A 100 7.54 7.99 -5.66
CA VAL A 100 7.54 6.70 -4.99
C VAL A 100 7.52 5.58 -6.01
N ARG A 101 8.47 4.64 -5.90
CA ARG A 101 8.59 3.50 -6.82
C ARG A 101 8.01 2.22 -6.28
N GLU A 102 8.06 2.05 -4.96
CA GLU A 102 7.63 0.83 -4.30
C GLU A 102 7.17 1.12 -2.89
N ILE A 103 6.10 0.44 -2.47
CA ILE A 103 5.66 0.40 -1.08
C ILE A 103 5.77 -1.04 -0.58
N GLN A 104 6.19 -1.17 0.68
CA GLN A 104 6.14 -2.38 1.47
C GLN A 104 5.33 -2.10 2.74
N ALA A 105 4.65 -3.12 3.25
CA ALA A 105 3.75 -3.01 4.39
C ALA A 105 4.06 -4.09 5.44
N THR A 106 3.91 -3.74 6.71
CA THR A 106 3.90 -4.66 7.85
C THR A 106 2.46 -4.80 8.38
N GLU A 107 2.28 -5.36 9.58
CA GLU A 107 0.96 -5.47 10.20
C GLU A 107 0.26 -4.11 10.37
N GLY A 108 1.01 -3.04 10.69
CA GLY A 108 0.45 -1.71 10.95
C GLY A 108 1.12 -0.56 10.21
N SER A 109 2.30 -0.76 9.64
CA SER A 109 3.15 0.33 9.11
C SER A 109 3.52 0.12 7.65
N PHE A 110 3.96 1.17 6.99
CA PHE A 110 4.40 1.20 5.61
C PHE A 110 5.83 1.74 5.49
N ALA A 111 6.50 1.33 4.42
CA ALA A 111 7.77 1.86 3.98
C ALA A 111 7.71 2.11 2.46
N ALA A 112 8.07 3.31 2.01
CA ALA A 112 8.19 3.68 0.61
C ALA A 112 9.65 3.84 0.23
N MET A 113 10.01 3.32 -0.94
CA MET A 113 11.27 3.63 -1.61
C MET A 113 11.04 4.72 -2.66
N LEU A 114 11.76 5.83 -2.54
CA LEU A 114 11.67 6.96 -3.46
C LEU A 114 12.59 6.76 -4.67
N GLY A 115 12.41 7.58 -5.71
CA GLY A 115 13.18 7.47 -6.94
C GLY A 115 14.67 7.78 -6.80
N ASP A 116 15.05 8.54 -5.77
CA ASP A 116 16.45 8.80 -5.38
C ASP A 116 17.10 7.65 -4.58
N GLY A 117 16.32 6.62 -4.23
CA GLY A 117 16.77 5.46 -3.45
C GLY A 117 16.69 5.65 -1.93
N SER A 118 16.18 6.77 -1.45
CA SER A 118 15.85 6.95 -0.04
C SER A 118 14.60 6.18 0.37
N VAL A 119 14.46 5.94 1.67
CA VAL A 119 13.30 5.23 2.26
C VAL A 119 12.61 6.14 3.27
N VAL A 120 11.27 6.20 3.16
CA VAL A 120 10.38 6.90 4.09
C VAL A 120 9.46 5.88 4.73
N THR A 121 9.35 5.88 6.06
CA THR A 121 8.44 5.00 6.80
C THR A 121 7.36 5.81 7.50
N TRP A 122 6.14 5.25 7.55
CA TRP A 122 5.00 5.84 8.28
C TRP A 122 4.09 4.75 8.80
N GLY A 123 3.26 5.08 9.79
CA GLY A 123 2.40 4.13 10.48
C GLY A 123 1.96 4.68 11.83
N PRO A 124 1.08 3.97 12.55
CA PRO A 124 0.66 4.37 13.88
C PRO A 124 1.90 4.55 14.76
N ALA A 125 1.99 5.72 15.39
CA ALA A 125 2.95 5.94 16.44
C ALA A 125 2.54 5.04 17.61
N ASP A 126 3.25 3.93 17.82
CA ASP A 126 3.20 3.29 19.12
C ASP A 126 3.51 4.39 20.15
N SER A 127 2.66 4.52 21.16
CA SER A 127 2.71 5.56 22.20
C SER A 127 4.00 5.57 23.03
N THR A 128 4.99 4.78 22.64
CA THR A 128 6.31 4.62 23.25
C THR A 128 7.47 5.19 22.41
N SER A 129 7.22 5.73 21.21
CA SER A 129 8.29 6.30 20.37
C SER A 129 8.16 7.82 20.22
N PRO A 130 8.98 8.64 20.92
CA PRO A 130 8.98 10.10 20.76
C PRO A 130 9.60 10.61 19.45
N LEU A 131 9.83 9.74 18.46
CA LEU A 131 10.35 10.10 17.14
C LEU A 131 9.51 9.39 16.07
N GLY A 132 8.41 10.01 15.65
CA GLY A 132 7.52 9.55 14.57
C GLY A 132 8.14 9.59 13.16
N ILE A 133 9.46 9.41 13.04
CA ILE A 133 10.20 9.30 11.79
C ILE A 133 11.33 8.29 12.02
N ILE A 134 11.16 7.04 11.58
CA ILE A 134 12.28 6.10 11.57
C ILE A 134 13.13 6.39 10.33
N PHE A 135 14.41 6.67 10.62
CA PHE A 135 15.54 7.06 9.80
C PHE A 135 15.56 6.68 8.32
N HIS A 136 16.12 7.62 7.55
CA HIS A 136 16.65 7.50 6.20
C HIS A 136 17.66 6.34 6.11
N PHE A 137 17.18 5.11 5.84
CA PHE A 137 18.07 4.05 5.39
C PHE A 137 18.40 4.34 3.93
N VAL A 138 19.65 4.73 3.65
CA VAL A 138 20.21 4.64 2.30
C VAL A 138 20.35 3.15 1.99
N TYR A 139 19.32 2.56 1.38
CA TYR A 139 19.42 1.18 0.89
C TYR A 139 20.28 1.21 -0.38
N THR A 140 21.59 1.04 -0.22
CA THR A 140 22.44 0.75 -1.38
C THR A 140 22.03 -0.62 -1.94
N LYS A 141 21.75 -0.68 -3.24
CA LYS A 141 21.24 -1.87 -3.97
C LYS A 141 21.85 -3.18 -3.46
N PRO A 142 21.07 -4.26 -3.23
CA PRO A 142 21.66 -5.57 -2.96
C PRO A 142 22.49 -5.99 -4.18
N LYS A 143 23.80 -6.19 -3.99
CA LYS A 143 24.64 -6.90 -4.96
C LYS A 143 24.00 -8.28 -5.17
N ARG A 144 23.61 -8.60 -6.41
CA ARG A 144 23.18 -9.94 -6.81
C ARG A 144 24.20 -10.97 -6.29
N ILE A 145 23.80 -11.79 -5.33
CA ILE A 145 24.57 -12.96 -4.92
C ILE A 145 24.39 -13.99 -6.03
N PHE A 146 25.40 -14.14 -6.89
CA PHE A 146 25.51 -15.29 -7.76
C PHE A 146 25.87 -16.50 -6.91
N PHE A 147 24.98 -17.47 -6.78
CA PHE A 147 25.36 -18.80 -6.35
C PHE A 147 26.00 -19.52 -7.53
N PRO A 148 27.28 -19.94 -7.47
CA PRO A 148 27.81 -20.82 -8.49
C PRO A 148 27.06 -22.16 -8.40
N LEU A 149 26.46 -22.58 -9.51
CA LEU A 149 25.94 -23.94 -9.66
C LEU A 149 27.14 -24.89 -9.60
N ASN A 150 27.22 -25.70 -8.54
CA ASN A 150 28.17 -26.81 -8.48
C ASN A 150 27.84 -27.80 -9.62
N PRO A 151 28.79 -28.14 -10.51
CA PRO A 151 28.58 -29.23 -11.44
C PRO A 151 28.56 -30.55 -10.65
N LYS A 152 27.55 -31.39 -10.89
CA LYS A 152 27.52 -32.76 -10.37
C LYS A 152 28.61 -33.61 -11.05
N PRO A 153 29.15 -34.62 -10.34
CA PRO A 153 30.16 -35.53 -10.87
C PRO A 153 29.64 -36.41 -12.02
#